data_AF-I8A9L1-F1
#
_entry.id   AF-I8A9L1-F1
#
_cell.length_a   1.000
_cell.length_b   1.000
_cell.length_c   1.000
_cell.angle_alpha   90.00
_cell.angle_beta   90.00
_cell.angle_gamma   90.00
#
_symmetry.space_group_name_H-M   'P 1'
#
loop_
_entity.id
_entity.type
_entity.pdbx_description
1 polymer ?
#
loop_
_entity_poly.entity_id
_entity_poly.type
_entity_poly.pdbx_seq_one_letter_code
_entity_poly.pdbx_strand_id
1 'polypeptide(L)'
;MVDECTRLIPNGMMSAGRGDLNLNSCGERQQLLYIYLTQVDPLVKILHRPSIQAHLLEGECYLHYEPWHPAPAALASAIYYAASCTVNQDTCLSCFGMDKVSLISKYQKESTAALERADYLLTDDLTVLQAFVISLVSVKDVDLVVLLAE
;
A
#
# COMPACT_ATOMS: atom_id res chain seq x y z
N MET A 1 -9.79 -9.81 25.66
CA MET A 1 -9.91 -8.73 24.67
C MET A 1 -8.94 -9.11 23.57
N VAL A 2 -9.41 -9.82 22.55
CA VAL A 2 -8.55 -10.27 21.45
C VAL A 2 -8.49 -9.13 20.45
N ASP A 3 -7.30 -8.54 20.30
CA ASP A 3 -7.05 -7.40 19.42
C ASP A 3 -7.59 -7.67 18.03
N GLU A 4 -8.43 -6.77 17.52
CA GLU A 4 -9.01 -6.81 16.17
C GLU A 4 -7.93 -6.92 15.08
N CYS A 5 -6.71 -6.43 15.37
CA CYS A 5 -5.51 -6.61 14.56
C CYS A 5 -5.16 -8.09 14.31
N THR A 6 -5.45 -8.99 15.27
CA THR A 6 -5.16 -10.44 15.19
C THR A 6 -6.12 -11.19 14.26
N ARG A 7 -7.33 -10.66 14.05
CA ARG A 7 -8.35 -11.28 13.15
C ARG A 7 -8.03 -11.09 11.68
N LEU A 8 -7.16 -10.13 11.34
CA LEU A 8 -6.71 -9.86 9.97
C LEU A 8 -5.39 -10.59 9.64
N ILE A 9 -4.78 -11.31 10.60
CA ILE A 9 -3.55 -12.07 10.39
C ILE A 9 -3.90 -13.56 10.15
N PRO A 10 -3.66 -14.13 8.96
CA PRO A 10 -3.65 -15.58 8.82
C PRO A 10 -2.45 -16.15 9.57
N ASN A 11 -2.68 -17.18 10.39
CA ASN A 11 -1.61 -17.93 11.05
C ASN A 11 -0.67 -18.56 10.01
N GLY A 12 0.52 -17.97 9.86
CA GLY A 12 1.67 -18.60 9.22
C GLY A 12 2.36 -17.73 8.20
N MET A 13 3.42 -17.03 8.61
CA MET A 13 4.66 -16.81 7.84
C MET A 13 5.64 -16.00 8.68
N MET A 14 6.43 -16.70 9.49
CA MET A 14 7.72 -16.19 9.95
C MET A 14 8.80 -16.95 9.17
N SER A 15 9.51 -16.26 8.29
CA SER A 15 10.82 -16.70 7.81
C SER A 15 11.81 -15.55 7.86
N ALA A 16 13.04 -15.89 8.25
CA ALA A 16 14.07 -15.02 8.79
C ALA A 16 15.09 -14.57 7.74
N GLY A 17 15.72 -13.41 7.95
CA GLY A 17 16.91 -12.97 7.21
C GLY A 17 17.46 -11.62 7.68
N ARG A 18 18.70 -11.63 8.21
CA ARG A 18 19.49 -10.56 8.84
C ARG A 18 19.61 -9.22 8.09
N GLY A 19 19.60 -8.13 8.87
CA GLY A 19 20.16 -6.81 8.53
C GLY A 19 19.53 -5.71 9.37
N ASP A 20 20.30 -5.04 10.23
CA ASP A 20 19.86 -4.02 11.20
C ASP A 20 19.38 -2.71 10.55
N LEU A 21 18.21 -2.73 9.90
CA LEU A 21 17.48 -1.55 9.42
C LEU A 21 15.96 -1.74 9.63
N ASN A 22 15.43 -1.11 10.68
CA ASN A 22 14.00 -0.85 10.90
C ASN A 22 13.02 -2.03 10.65
N LEU A 23 13.11 -3.04 11.52
CA LEU A 23 12.34 -4.29 11.51
C LEU A 23 10.80 -4.12 11.46
N ASN A 24 10.29 -2.93 11.83
CA ASN A 24 8.86 -2.62 11.80
C ASN A 24 8.32 -2.39 10.38
N SER A 25 9.17 -1.92 9.45
CA SER A 25 8.74 -1.45 8.12
C SER A 25 8.29 -2.58 7.18
N CYS A 26 8.73 -3.81 7.42
CA CYS A 26 8.31 -4.98 6.64
C CYS A 26 6.88 -5.40 7.05
N GLY A 27 6.64 -5.48 8.37
CA GLY A 27 5.32 -5.79 8.92
C GLY A 27 4.27 -4.73 8.56
N GLU A 28 4.62 -3.45 8.65
CA GLU A 28 3.72 -2.34 8.26
C GLU A 28 3.23 -2.49 6.81
N ARG A 29 4.14 -2.74 5.85
CA ARG A 29 3.79 -2.87 4.43
C ARG A 29 2.97 -4.11 4.13
N GLN A 30 3.31 -5.23 4.77
CA GLN A 30 2.54 -6.48 4.65
C GLN A 30 1.11 -6.31 5.15
N GLN A 31 0.94 -5.60 6.28
CA GLN A 31 -0.38 -5.31 6.83
C GLN A 31 -1.21 -4.43 5.89
N LEU A 32 -0.62 -3.36 5.34
CA LEU A 32 -1.27 -2.49 4.37
C LEU A 32 -1.65 -3.24 3.10
N LEU A 33 -0.79 -4.14 2.61
CA LEU A 33 -1.12 -4.98 1.47
C LEU A 33 -2.34 -5.87 1.76
N TYR A 34 -2.42 -6.48 2.95
CA TYR A 34 -3.57 -7.28 3.33
C TYR A 34 -4.86 -6.44 3.37
N ILE A 35 -4.79 -5.24 3.94
CA ILE A 35 -5.90 -4.29 3.98
C ILE A 35 -6.36 -3.94 2.57
N TYR A 36 -5.41 -3.62 1.67
CA TYR A 36 -5.73 -3.35 0.27
C TYR A 36 -6.47 -4.52 -0.38
N LEU A 37 -5.96 -5.74 -0.23
CA LEU A 37 -6.51 -6.96 -0.83
C LEU A 37 -7.87 -7.39 -0.25
N THR A 38 -8.30 -6.80 0.86
CA THR A 38 -9.58 -7.10 1.53
C THR A 38 -10.60 -5.98 1.35
N GLN A 39 -10.16 -4.71 1.35
CA GLN A 39 -11.04 -3.55 1.33
C GLN A 39 -11.07 -2.82 -0.01
N VAL A 40 -9.93 -2.73 -0.72
CA VAL A 40 -9.79 -1.91 -1.94
C VAL A 40 -9.91 -2.75 -3.21
N ASP A 41 -9.23 -3.90 -3.27
CA ASP A 41 -9.23 -4.81 -4.44
C ASP A 41 -10.65 -5.21 -4.91
N PRO A 42 -11.63 -5.49 -4.03
CA PRO A 42 -13.01 -5.78 -4.46
C PRO A 42 -13.72 -4.60 -5.14
N LEU A 43 -13.36 -3.37 -4.81
CA LEU A 43 -13.94 -2.15 -5.36
C LEU A 43 -13.25 -1.72 -6.66
N VAL A 44 -11.93 -1.96 -6.75
CA VAL A 44 -11.07 -1.51 -7.83
C VAL A 44 -10.24 -2.70 -8.35
N LYS A 45 -10.90 -3.59 -9.11
CA LYS A 45 -10.27 -4.77 -9.72
C LYS A 45 -9.40 -4.44 -10.92
N ILE A 46 -8.36 -3.64 -10.69
CA ILE A 46 -7.38 -3.26 -11.71
C ILE A 46 -6.19 -4.23 -11.72
N LEU A 47 -5.88 -4.84 -10.56
CA LEU A 47 -4.68 -5.65 -10.38
C LEU A 47 -4.98 -7.15 -10.31
N HIS A 48 -4.02 -7.94 -10.75
CA HIS A 48 -4.06 -9.39 -10.58
C HIS A 48 -3.50 -9.78 -9.21
N ARG A 49 -4.39 -10.16 -8.29
CA ARG A 49 -4.07 -10.47 -6.88
C ARG A 49 -2.88 -11.42 -6.69
N PRO A 50 -2.80 -12.60 -7.36
CA PRO A 50 -1.65 -13.49 -7.21
C PRO A 50 -0.31 -12.84 -7.58
N SER A 51 -0.28 -12.04 -8.65
CA SER A 51 0.95 -11.38 -9.11
C SER A 51 1.43 -10.30 -8.13
N ILE A 52 0.50 -9.56 -7.52
CA ILE A 52 0.83 -8.55 -6.52
C ILE A 52 1.34 -9.19 -5.23
N GLN A 53 0.73 -10.31 -4.81
CA GLN A 53 1.19 -11.05 -3.63
C GLN A 53 2.60 -11.61 -3.85
N ALA A 54 2.85 -12.28 -4.99
CA ALA A 54 4.19 -12.78 -5.31
C ALA A 54 5.22 -11.64 -5.34
N HIS A 55 4.87 -10.50 -5.94
CA HIS A 55 5.80 -9.37 -6.00
C HIS A 55 6.10 -8.75 -4.62
N LEU A 56 5.07 -8.44 -3.84
CA LEU A 56 5.22 -7.65 -2.61
C LEU A 56 5.50 -8.49 -1.35
N LEU A 57 5.12 -9.77 -1.34
CA LEU A 57 5.38 -10.68 -0.22
C LEU A 57 6.58 -11.60 -0.45
N GLU A 58 6.76 -12.08 -1.68
CA GLU A 58 7.79 -13.07 -2.01
C GLU A 58 9.02 -12.42 -2.68
N GLY A 59 8.89 -11.15 -3.10
CA GLY A 59 9.98 -10.40 -3.72
C GLY A 59 10.22 -10.79 -5.19
N GLU A 60 9.26 -11.47 -5.81
CA GLU A 60 9.34 -11.90 -7.20
C GLU A 60 9.30 -10.71 -8.17
N CYS A 61 9.84 -10.89 -9.38
CA CYS A 61 9.79 -9.85 -10.41
C CYS A 61 8.34 -9.61 -10.86
N TYR A 62 7.89 -8.36 -10.83
CA TYR A 62 6.59 -8.00 -11.37
C TYR A 62 6.66 -7.91 -12.89
N LEU A 63 5.79 -8.63 -13.62
CA LEU A 63 5.58 -8.52 -15.08
C LEU A 63 6.87 -8.42 -15.95
N HIS A 64 7.99 -9.02 -15.52
CA HIS A 64 9.30 -8.94 -16.16
C HIS A 64 9.93 -7.53 -16.20
N TYR A 65 9.56 -6.64 -15.28
CA TYR A 65 10.28 -5.40 -15.08
C TYR A 65 11.72 -5.67 -14.63
N GLU A 66 12.63 -4.84 -15.12
CA GLU A 66 13.97 -4.75 -14.57
C GLU A 66 13.90 -4.37 -13.08
N PRO A 67 14.81 -4.88 -12.22
CA PRO A 67 14.79 -4.60 -10.78
C PRO A 67 14.82 -3.11 -10.41
N TRP A 68 15.29 -2.26 -11.33
CA TRP A 68 15.45 -0.82 -11.14
C TRP A 68 14.33 0.01 -11.79
N HIS A 69 13.33 -0.66 -12.39
CA HIS A 69 12.25 0.04 -13.06
C HIS A 69 11.37 0.78 -12.04
N PRO A 70 11.00 2.05 -12.29
CA PRO A 70 10.20 2.81 -11.33
C PRO A 70 8.74 2.36 -11.24
N ALA A 71 8.22 1.64 -12.25
CA ALA A 71 6.80 1.28 -12.32
C ALA A 71 6.31 0.35 -11.18
N PRO A 72 6.97 -0.77 -10.84
CA PRO A 72 6.55 -1.61 -9.72
C PRO A 72 6.61 -0.86 -8.37
N ALA A 73 7.60 0.01 -8.20
CA ALA A 73 7.74 0.84 -7.00
C ALA A 73 6.60 1.86 -6.89
N ALA A 74 6.22 2.50 -7.99
CA ALA A 74 5.06 3.39 -8.06
C ALA A 74 3.77 2.64 -7.72
N LEU A 75 3.57 1.44 -8.28
CA LEU A 75 2.41 0.60 -7.98
C LEU A 75 2.33 0.22 -6.51
N ALA A 76 3.43 -0.28 -5.93
CA ALA A 76 3.50 -0.65 -4.52
C ALA A 76 3.14 0.53 -3.60
N SER A 77 3.70 1.71 -3.89
CA SER A 77 3.43 2.92 -3.09
C SER A 77 1.97 3.37 -3.17
N ALA A 78 1.34 3.27 -4.35
CA ALA A 78 -0.08 3.58 -4.53
C ALA A 78 -0.99 2.60 -3.79
N ILE A 79 -0.64 1.30 -3.76
CA ILE A 79 -1.35 0.28 -2.97
C ILE A 79 -1.31 0.61 -1.48
N TYR A 80 -0.13 0.95 -0.95
CA TYR A 80 0.01 1.30 0.47
C TYR A 80 -0.75 2.58 0.84
N TYR A 81 -0.76 3.57 -0.05
CA TYR A 81 -1.57 4.77 0.13
C TYR A 81 -3.07 4.48 0.11
N ALA A 82 -3.54 3.67 -0.84
CA ALA A 82 -4.95 3.27 -0.88
C ALA A 82 -5.37 2.53 0.38
N ALA A 83 -4.54 1.60 0.85
CA ALA A 83 -4.79 0.90 2.11
C ALA A 83 -4.85 1.86 3.29
N SER A 84 -3.92 2.82 3.42
CA SER A 84 -3.89 3.72 4.57
C SER A 84 -5.13 4.62 4.66
N CYS A 85 -5.79 4.91 3.53
CA CYS A 85 -7.03 5.68 3.49
C CYS A 85 -8.21 4.89 4.07
N THR A 86 -8.28 3.57 3.84
CA THR A 86 -9.41 2.73 4.25
C THR A 86 -9.30 2.23 5.70
N VAL A 87 -8.14 2.33 6.35
CA VAL A 87 -7.98 1.94 7.76
C VAL A 87 -8.72 2.90 8.69
N ASN A 88 -9.34 2.36 9.74
CA ASN A 88 -10.00 3.13 10.80
C ASN A 88 -8.98 3.74 11.77
N GLN A 89 -9.31 4.88 12.40
CA GLN A 89 -8.43 5.57 13.35
C GLN A 89 -7.94 4.67 14.49
N ASP A 90 -8.83 3.85 15.07
CA ASP A 90 -8.49 2.94 16.17
C ASP A 90 -7.52 1.84 15.73
N THR A 91 -7.69 1.35 14.51
CA THR A 91 -6.80 0.35 13.89
C THR A 91 -5.46 0.97 13.50
N CYS A 92 -5.42 2.24 13.05
CA CYS A 92 -4.18 2.97 12.78
C CYS A 92 -3.30 3.05 14.03
N LEU A 93 -3.87 3.48 15.16
CA LEU A 93 -3.13 3.63 16.40
C LEU A 93 -2.69 2.29 16.98
N SER A 94 -3.55 1.27 16.94
CA SER A 94 -3.24 -0.05 17.50
C SER A 94 -2.26 -0.88 16.66
N CYS A 95 -2.39 -0.88 15.33
CA CYS A 95 -1.55 -1.70 14.44
C CYS A 95 -0.29 -0.96 13.95
N PHE A 96 -0.32 0.37 13.82
CA PHE A 96 0.78 1.16 13.24
C PHE A 96 1.39 2.19 14.20
N GLY A 97 0.80 2.43 15.37
CA GLY A 97 1.29 3.41 16.34
C GLY A 97 1.24 4.87 15.85
N MET A 98 0.51 5.13 14.76
CA MET A 98 0.35 6.46 14.15
C MET A 98 -1.14 6.82 14.07
N ASP A 99 -1.45 8.11 14.14
CA ASP A 99 -2.78 8.60 13.79
C ASP A 99 -3.04 8.44 12.29
N LYS A 100 -4.32 8.33 11.90
CA LYS A 100 -4.72 8.12 10.50
C LYS A 100 -4.20 9.24 9.59
N VAL A 101 -4.23 10.49 10.04
CA VAL A 101 -3.79 11.64 9.22
C VAL A 101 -2.30 11.54 8.93
N SER A 102 -1.47 11.22 9.93
CA SER A 102 -0.04 10.98 9.75
C SER A 102 0.24 9.78 8.85
N LEU A 103 -0.50 8.68 9.01
CA LEU A 103 -0.35 7.48 8.18
C LEU A 103 -0.67 7.77 6.71
N ILE A 104 -1.80 8.43 6.45
CA ILE A 104 -2.22 8.85 5.11
C ILE A 104 -1.19 9.82 4.53
N SER A 105 -0.77 10.85 5.28
CA SER A 105 0.19 11.85 4.79
C SER A 105 1.54 11.23 4.44
N LYS A 106 2.02 10.25 5.23
CA LYS A 106 3.25 9.50 4.96
C LYS A 106 3.16 8.78 3.61
N TYR A 107 2.14 7.94 3.43
CA TYR A 107 2.01 7.13 2.21
C TYR A 107 1.56 7.94 1.00
N GLN A 108 0.84 9.04 1.19
CA GLN A 108 0.53 9.99 0.12
C GLN A 108 1.81 10.59 -0.46
N LYS A 109 2.71 11.09 0.40
CA LYS A 109 4.00 11.65 -0.04
C LYS A 109 4.86 10.59 -0.74
N GLU A 110 4.92 9.38 -0.19
CA GLU A 110 5.65 8.28 -0.82
C GLU A 110 5.07 7.91 -2.19
N SER A 111 3.74 7.86 -2.31
CA SER A 111 3.05 7.56 -3.57
C SER A 111 3.26 8.64 -4.63
N THR A 112 3.09 9.91 -4.27
CA THR A 112 3.35 11.04 -5.18
C THR A 112 4.80 11.03 -5.67
N ALA A 113 5.77 10.88 -4.75
CA ALA A 113 7.17 10.85 -5.12
C ALA A 113 7.52 9.66 -6.03
N ALA A 114 6.89 8.49 -5.83
CA ALA A 114 7.13 7.34 -6.69
C ALA A 114 6.48 7.49 -8.08
N LEU A 115 5.30 8.09 -8.17
CA LEU A 115 4.64 8.42 -9.43
C LEU A 115 5.44 9.46 -10.22
N GLU A 116 5.96 10.49 -9.57
CA GLU A 116 6.84 11.49 -10.19
C GLU A 116 8.11 10.85 -10.76
N ARG A 117 8.75 9.94 -10.02
CA ARG A 117 9.92 9.19 -10.52
C ARG A 117 9.62 8.27 -11.70
N ALA A 118 8.36 7.90 -11.88
CA ALA A 118 7.92 7.06 -13.00
C ALA A 118 7.41 7.89 -14.19
N ASP A 119 7.53 9.22 -14.15
CA ASP A 119 7.04 10.14 -15.17
C ASP A 119 5.59 9.83 -15.59
N TYR A 120 4.70 9.63 -14.60
CA TYR A 120 3.35 9.09 -14.79
C TYR A 120 2.46 9.85 -15.80
N LEU A 121 2.80 11.11 -16.13
CA LEU A 121 2.09 11.91 -17.12
C LEU A 121 2.57 11.71 -18.57
N LEU A 122 3.79 11.17 -18.74
CA LEU A 122 4.46 11.06 -20.04
C LEU A 122 4.78 9.61 -20.43
N THR A 123 4.69 8.68 -19.49
CA THR A 123 4.92 7.26 -19.73
C THR A 123 3.77 6.58 -20.47
N ASP A 124 4.08 5.57 -21.28
CA ASP A 124 3.16 4.62 -21.90
C ASP A 124 3.03 3.30 -21.10
N ASP A 125 3.63 3.24 -19.91
CA ASP A 125 3.62 2.08 -19.05
C ASP A 125 2.27 1.90 -18.34
N LEU A 126 1.61 0.77 -18.63
CA LEU A 126 0.32 0.42 -18.03
C LEU A 126 0.37 0.31 -16.51
N THR A 127 1.46 -0.23 -15.94
CA THR A 127 1.63 -0.37 -14.48
C THR A 127 1.71 0.99 -13.80
N VAL A 128 2.36 1.97 -14.41
CA VAL A 128 2.39 3.35 -13.89
C VAL A 128 0.99 3.98 -13.96
N LEU A 129 0.27 3.75 -15.06
CA LEU A 129 -1.12 4.21 -15.18
C LEU A 129 -2.04 3.55 -14.14
N GLN A 130 -1.88 2.25 -13.88
CA GLN A 130 -2.61 1.54 -12.82
C GLN A 130 -2.32 2.14 -11.44
N ALA A 131 -1.06 2.42 -11.14
CA ALA A 131 -0.65 3.08 -9.90
C ALA A 131 -1.31 4.46 -9.75
N PHE A 132 -1.33 5.26 -10.83
CA PHE A 132 -1.97 6.57 -10.84
C PHE A 132 -3.49 6.49 -10.63
N VAL A 133 -4.18 5.54 -11.26
CA VAL A 133 -5.62 5.37 -11.05
C VAL A 133 -5.93 4.99 -9.59
N ILE A 134 -5.14 4.10 -8.99
CA ILE A 134 -5.30 3.71 -7.59
C ILE A 134 -5.09 4.90 -6.65
N SER A 135 -4.08 5.74 -6.90
CA SER A 135 -3.85 6.93 -6.07
C SER A 135 -5.01 7.93 -6.19
N LEU A 136 -5.58 8.13 -7.38
CA LEU A 136 -6.74 9.01 -7.57
C LEU A 136 -8.01 8.53 -6.84
N VAL A 137 -8.27 7.21 -6.82
CA VAL A 137 -9.41 6.67 -6.07
C VAL A 137 -9.24 6.94 -4.58
N SER A 138 -8.00 6.83 -4.09
CA SER A 138 -7.67 7.03 -2.68
C SER A 138 -7.82 8.49 -2.25
N VAL A 139 -7.44 9.45 -3.11
CA VAL A 139 -7.63 10.89 -2.84
C VAL A 139 -9.12 11.25 -2.66
N LYS A 140 -10.01 10.65 -3.46
CA LYS A 140 -11.45 10.91 -3.36
C LYS A 140 -12.07 10.45 -2.04
N ASP A 141 -11.56 9.36 -1.47
CA ASP A 141 -12.00 8.87 -0.16
C ASP A 141 -11.50 9.81 0.96
N VAL A 142 -10.24 10.28 0.85
CA VAL A 142 -9.65 11.23 1.80
C VAL A 142 -10.37 12.57 1.81
N ASP A 143 -10.84 13.07 0.67
CA ASP A 143 -11.62 14.33 0.60
C ASP A 143 -12.89 14.27 1.46
N LEU A 144 -13.57 13.12 1.51
CA LEU A 144 -14.73 12.91 2.40
C LEU A 144 -14.33 12.85 3.88
N VAL A 145 -13.15 12.34 4.20
CA VAL A 145 -12.65 12.22 5.58
C VAL A 145 -12.11 13.56 6.09
N VAL A 146 -11.50 14.38 5.23
CA VAL A 146 -10.99 15.72 5.56
C VAL A 146 -12.16 16.72 5.74
N LEU A 147 -13.21 16.63 4.92
CA LEU A 147 -14.41 17.48 5.06
C LEU A 147 -15.25 17.19 6.31
N LEU A 148 -15.02 16.07 7.01
CA LEU A 148 -15.68 15.73 8.27
C LEU A 148 -14.81 16.01 9.51
N ALA A 149 -13.59 16.53 9.32
CA ALA A 149 -12.63 16.81 10.39
C ALA A 149 -12.49 18.31 10.72
N GLU A 150 -13.33 19.18 10.13
CA GLU A 150 -13.47 20.61 10.48
C GLU A 150 -14.82 20.94 11.11
#